data_AF-A0AA97EXY6-F1
#
_entry.id   AF-A0AA97EXY6-F1
#
_cell.length_a   1.000
_cell.length_b   1.000
_cell.length_c   1.000
_cell.angle_alpha   90.00
_cell.angle_beta   90.00
_cell.angle_gamma   90.00
#
_symmetry.space_group_name_H-M   'P 1'
#
loop_
_entity.id
_entity.type
_entity.pdbx_description
1 polymer ?
#
loop_
_entity_poly.entity_id
_entity_poly.type
_entity_poly.pdbx_seq_one_letter_code
_entity_poly.pdbx_strand_id
1 'polypeptide(L)'
;MALLQIAEPGQSSAPHQHRIAIGIDLGTTHSLVATVLSGQAKVLHDEQGRVLLPSIVHYSPETSFYGDAAKPFITTDPTNTIISVKRFMGRSKADIKFQHPYTLVGDDHQMPAFETVQGRKTPVEISAEILEQLKNRAEDSLKNAVNGAVITVPAYFDEAQRQATRDAAQLAGLNVLRLLNEPTAAAVAYGLDQNNRLATDRNYVIYDLGGGTFDVSILRFSQGVFEVLATGGHTALGGDDLDRLILKWAKKQLNIDHLDDIEYATSLVAARKAKEALSTHETVHLHILQQTIVLDRSTFEDIIKVALDKTIQVCQRVLRDAKLDISDIENIVLVGGSTRSYAVQQAVKAVFKQEPLCSINPDEVVAIGAAITANQLIGNSTDGTLLLDVTPLSLGLETMGGLVEKLISRNTAIPVARRQEFTTYQDGQTAMLIHVVQGERELVEHCRSLGRFVLHGIPPMTAGQARIEVTFQVDADGLLTVSAKETTSGVHAEIDIKPSYGLSEIDTERLLLDGFKFAEEDKNLRHLQETKVEAQRELEALEQALKADSQLMTSQQLNQLNIAKDALIIQLKSDQIEAIEHAVEQLKIHSDAFAAQRMNQHIDAALKGTKLDDWSNSN
;
A
#
# COMPACT_ATOMS: atom_id res chain seq x y z
N MET A 1 -20.14 9.92 -21.08
CA MET A 1 -21.53 9.56 -21.40
C MET A 1 -21.61 8.06 -21.48
N ALA A 2 -22.39 7.43 -20.59
CA ALA A 2 -22.56 5.98 -20.59
C ALA A 2 -23.40 5.55 -21.80
N LEU A 3 -22.84 4.73 -22.66
CA LEU A 3 -23.58 4.03 -23.70
C LEU A 3 -24.47 2.99 -23.02
N LEU A 4 -25.74 3.33 -22.85
CA LEU A 4 -26.80 2.39 -22.50
C LEU A 4 -26.87 1.33 -23.61
N GLN A 5 -26.43 0.12 -23.28
CA GLN A 5 -26.60 -1.05 -24.12
C GLN A 5 -28.08 -1.44 -24.08
N ILE A 6 -28.85 -1.00 -25.08
CA ILE A 6 -30.25 -1.39 -25.26
C ILE A 6 -30.24 -2.82 -25.81
N ALA A 7 -30.64 -3.79 -25.00
CA ALA A 7 -30.87 -5.16 -25.45
C ALA A 7 -32.18 -5.25 -26.26
N GLU A 8 -32.16 -5.99 -27.36
CA GLU A 8 -33.34 -6.22 -28.21
C GLU A 8 -34.43 -7.03 -27.48
N PRO A 9 -35.72 -6.70 -27.68
CA PRO A 9 -36.82 -7.41 -27.02
C PRO A 9 -36.94 -8.84 -27.57
N GLY A 10 -36.49 -9.81 -26.77
CA GLY A 10 -36.52 -11.24 -27.09
C GLY A 10 -35.24 -12.00 -26.77
N GLN A 11 -34.13 -11.31 -26.48
CA GLN A 11 -32.91 -11.91 -25.94
C GLN A 11 -32.78 -11.60 -24.44
N SER A 12 -33.67 -12.17 -23.62
CA SER A 12 -33.32 -12.36 -22.21
C SER A 12 -32.19 -13.38 -22.17
N SER A 13 -31.04 -13.03 -21.59
CA SER A 13 -30.11 -14.03 -21.07
C SER A 13 -30.93 -15.02 -20.24
N ALA A 14 -30.80 -16.32 -20.53
CA ALA A 14 -31.63 -17.34 -19.90
C ALA A 14 -31.62 -17.16 -18.36
N PRO A 15 -32.78 -17.00 -17.70
CA PRO A 15 -32.87 -16.64 -16.27
C PRO A 15 -32.32 -17.69 -15.29
N HIS A 16 -31.71 -18.76 -15.78
CA HIS A 16 -31.21 -19.90 -15.01
C HIS A 16 -29.72 -20.23 -15.22
N GLN A 17 -28.97 -19.47 -16.01
CA GLN A 17 -27.50 -19.56 -15.91
C GLN A 17 -27.04 -18.67 -14.75
N HIS A 18 -27.19 -19.17 -13.53
CA HIS A 18 -26.50 -18.57 -12.39
C HIS A 18 -25.01 -18.63 -12.67
N ARG A 19 -24.43 -17.47 -12.97
CA ARG A 19 -22.98 -17.33 -13.00
C ARG A 19 -22.50 -17.67 -11.60
N ILE A 20 -21.55 -18.59 -11.50
CA ILE A 20 -20.97 -19.00 -10.23
C ILE A 20 -19.67 -18.23 -10.06
N ALA A 21 -19.59 -17.48 -8.97
CA ALA A 21 -18.35 -16.90 -8.51
C ALA A 21 -17.94 -17.50 -7.18
N ILE A 22 -16.63 -17.52 -6.95
CA ILE A 22 -16.02 -18.03 -5.72
C ILE A 22 -15.17 -16.95 -5.07
N GLY A 23 -15.12 -16.98 -3.75
CA GLY A 23 -14.14 -16.26 -2.95
C GLY A 23 -13.05 -17.22 -2.53
N ILE A 24 -11.79 -16.86 -2.77
CA ILE A 24 -10.64 -17.67 -2.37
C ILE A 24 -9.84 -16.88 -1.35
N ASP A 25 -9.60 -17.49 -0.19
CA ASP A 25 -8.56 -17.06 0.72
C ASP A 25 -7.28 -17.85 0.43
N LEU A 26 -6.28 -17.20 -0.17
CA LEU A 26 -4.98 -17.79 -0.45
C LEU A 26 -4.04 -17.49 0.72
N GLY A 27 -4.18 -18.19 1.85
CA GLY A 27 -3.38 -17.91 3.03
C GLY A 27 -1.98 -18.54 3.02
N THR A 28 -1.09 -18.01 3.85
CA THR A 28 0.29 -18.52 4.01
C THR A 28 0.32 -19.97 4.49
N THR A 29 -0.55 -20.34 5.44
CA THR A 29 -0.56 -21.67 6.07
C THR A 29 -1.72 -22.53 5.59
N HIS A 30 -2.90 -21.93 5.45
CA HIS A 30 -4.09 -22.59 4.95
C HIS A 30 -4.75 -21.70 3.92
N SER A 31 -5.39 -22.33 2.94
CA SER A 31 -6.22 -21.68 1.94
C SER A 31 -7.63 -22.25 1.98
N LEU A 32 -8.60 -21.42 1.59
CA LEU A 32 -10.01 -21.75 1.63
C LEU A 32 -10.72 -21.27 0.37
N VAL A 33 -11.85 -21.88 0.07
CA VAL A 33 -12.75 -21.43 -0.99
C VAL A 33 -14.19 -21.43 -0.49
N ALA A 34 -14.91 -20.38 -0.85
CA ALA A 34 -16.30 -20.16 -0.50
C ALA A 34 -17.10 -19.67 -1.71
N THR A 35 -18.42 -19.78 -1.64
CA THR A 35 -19.33 -19.26 -2.67
C THR A 35 -20.63 -18.78 -2.02
N VAL A 36 -21.49 -18.09 -2.78
CA VAL A 36 -22.84 -17.72 -2.35
C VAL A 36 -23.84 -18.66 -3.03
N LEU A 37 -24.53 -19.45 -2.24
CA LEU A 37 -25.57 -20.36 -2.71
C LEU A 37 -26.92 -19.96 -2.11
N SER A 38 -27.90 -19.71 -2.98
CA SER A 38 -29.26 -19.32 -2.58
C SER A 38 -29.27 -18.12 -1.60
N GLY A 39 -28.39 -17.14 -1.86
CA GLY A 39 -28.26 -15.92 -1.04
C GLY A 39 -27.45 -16.09 0.26
N GLN A 40 -26.91 -17.28 0.55
CA GLN A 40 -26.06 -17.51 1.73
C GLN A 40 -24.62 -17.80 1.33
N ALA A 41 -23.67 -17.07 1.90
CA ALA A 41 -22.25 -17.35 1.75
C ALA A 41 -21.85 -18.59 2.57
N LYS A 42 -21.15 -19.54 1.94
CA LYS A 42 -20.72 -20.81 2.56
C LYS A 42 -19.34 -21.20 2.07
N VAL A 43 -18.52 -21.72 2.98
CA VAL A 43 -17.27 -22.40 2.65
C VAL A 43 -17.54 -23.75 2.00
N LEU A 44 -16.64 -24.19 1.11
CA LEU A 44 -16.74 -25.46 0.42
C LEU A 44 -15.81 -26.49 1.03
N HIS A 45 -16.34 -27.70 1.21
CA HIS A 45 -15.64 -28.82 1.81
C HIS A 45 -14.97 -29.69 0.75
N ASP A 46 -13.90 -30.40 1.11
CA ASP A 46 -13.41 -31.52 0.32
C ASP A 46 -14.24 -32.80 0.53
N GLU A 47 -13.85 -33.88 -0.15
CA GLU A 47 -14.50 -35.20 -0.05
C GLU A 47 -14.47 -35.79 1.37
N GLN A 48 -13.52 -35.35 2.22
CA GLN A 48 -13.37 -35.77 3.60
C GLN A 48 -14.06 -34.80 4.59
N GLY A 49 -14.79 -33.80 4.10
CA GLY A 49 -15.52 -32.82 4.90
C GLY A 49 -14.63 -31.69 5.46
N ARG A 50 -13.37 -31.58 5.03
CA ARG A 50 -12.45 -30.53 5.51
C ARG A 50 -12.65 -29.24 4.74
N VAL A 51 -12.65 -28.14 5.48
CA VAL A 51 -12.73 -26.78 4.91
C VAL A 51 -11.34 -26.24 4.57
N LEU A 52 -10.39 -26.37 5.49
CA LEU A 52 -9.02 -25.87 5.32
C LEU A 52 -8.23 -26.74 4.35
N LEU A 53 -7.59 -26.13 3.36
CA LEU A 53 -6.54 -26.76 2.56
C LEU A 53 -5.18 -26.26 3.07
N PRO A 54 -4.30 -27.10 3.62
CA PRO A 54 -2.93 -26.68 3.93
C PRO A 54 -2.23 -26.14 2.68
N SER A 55 -1.60 -24.96 2.77
CA SER A 55 -0.84 -24.35 1.67
C SER A 55 0.53 -25.02 1.53
N ILE A 56 0.52 -26.29 1.13
CA ILE A 56 1.68 -27.19 1.11
C ILE A 56 1.71 -27.94 -0.22
N VAL A 57 2.90 -27.98 -0.83
CA VAL A 57 3.15 -28.80 -2.02
C VAL A 57 4.40 -29.64 -1.79
N HIS A 58 4.30 -30.94 -2.03
CA HIS A 58 5.45 -31.86 -2.01
C HIS A 58 5.70 -32.39 -3.43
N TYR A 59 6.94 -32.26 -3.88
CA TYR A 59 7.39 -32.76 -5.18
C TYR A 59 8.16 -34.07 -5.00
N SER A 60 7.65 -35.15 -5.62
CA SER A 60 8.39 -36.41 -5.78
C SER A 60 8.80 -36.59 -7.25
N PRO A 61 9.68 -37.53 -7.60
CA PRO A 61 10.14 -37.70 -8.98
C PRO A 61 9.02 -37.92 -10.01
N GLU A 62 7.91 -38.58 -9.63
CA GLU A 62 6.83 -38.96 -10.54
C GLU A 62 5.53 -38.19 -10.28
N THR A 63 5.22 -37.89 -9.02
CA THR A 63 3.95 -37.26 -8.63
C THR A 63 4.15 -36.10 -7.68
N SER A 64 3.22 -35.16 -7.68
CA SER A 64 3.16 -34.08 -6.70
C SER A 64 1.99 -34.32 -5.75
N PHE A 65 2.18 -33.97 -4.48
CA PHE A 65 1.16 -34.07 -3.44
C PHE A 65 0.82 -32.67 -2.94
N TYR A 66 -0.45 -32.44 -2.64
CA TYR A 66 -0.97 -31.13 -2.26
C TYR A 66 -1.73 -31.19 -0.94
N GLY A 67 -1.71 -30.11 -0.18
CA GLY A 67 -2.50 -29.99 1.04
C GLY A 67 -2.14 -31.02 2.11
N ASP A 68 -3.16 -31.67 2.67
CA ASP A 68 -2.95 -32.69 3.70
C ASP A 68 -2.15 -33.90 3.20
N ALA A 69 -2.23 -34.24 1.92
CA ALA A 69 -1.44 -35.34 1.35
C ALA A 69 0.06 -35.03 1.34
N ALA A 70 0.44 -33.74 1.28
CA ALA A 70 1.82 -33.30 1.35
C ALA A 70 2.36 -33.19 2.79
N LYS A 71 1.48 -33.11 3.80
CA LYS A 71 1.82 -32.83 5.20
C LYS A 71 2.83 -33.81 5.83
N PRO A 72 2.77 -35.14 5.58
CA PRO A 72 3.76 -36.07 6.13
C PRO A 72 5.19 -35.77 5.67
N PHE A 73 5.34 -35.21 4.47
CA PHE A 73 6.64 -34.98 3.84
C PHE A 73 7.40 -33.78 4.40
N ILE A 74 6.74 -32.91 5.17
CA ILE A 74 7.39 -31.77 5.85
C ILE A 74 8.57 -32.25 6.70
N THR A 75 8.43 -33.41 7.35
CA THR A 75 9.47 -33.94 8.25
C THR A 75 10.30 -35.07 7.64
N THR A 76 9.91 -35.62 6.48
CA THR A 76 10.65 -36.72 5.85
C THR A 76 11.43 -36.29 4.61
N ASP A 77 10.95 -35.28 3.89
CA ASP A 77 11.59 -34.68 2.72
C ASP A 77 11.36 -33.15 2.70
N PRO A 78 11.93 -32.41 3.66
CA PRO A 78 11.68 -30.98 3.83
C PRO A 78 12.20 -30.13 2.67
N THR A 79 13.22 -30.59 1.94
CA THR A 79 13.83 -29.82 0.84
C THR A 79 12.93 -29.79 -0.39
N ASN A 80 12.12 -30.83 -0.62
CA ASN A 80 11.12 -30.91 -1.69
C ASN A 80 9.67 -30.64 -1.23
N THR A 81 9.45 -30.29 0.04
CA THR A 81 8.13 -30.00 0.60
C THR A 81 8.00 -28.52 0.92
N ILE A 82 7.42 -27.76 0.00
CA ILE A 82 7.29 -26.32 0.12
C ILE A 82 6.07 -25.96 0.97
N ILE A 83 6.34 -25.34 2.12
CA ILE A 83 5.38 -24.68 3.01
C ILE A 83 5.57 -23.17 3.00
N SER A 84 4.51 -22.43 3.33
CA SER A 84 4.54 -20.96 3.50
C SER A 84 5.06 -20.21 2.27
N VAL A 85 4.74 -20.70 1.06
CA VAL A 85 5.23 -20.15 -0.21
C VAL A 85 4.90 -18.67 -0.40
N LYS A 86 3.78 -18.20 0.18
CA LYS A 86 3.36 -16.79 0.18
C LYS A 86 4.42 -15.85 0.79
N ARG A 87 5.30 -16.35 1.67
CA ARG A 87 6.42 -15.57 2.26
C ARG A 87 7.61 -15.36 1.31
N PHE A 88 7.60 -16.02 0.16
CA PHE A 88 8.62 -15.90 -0.90
C PHE A 88 8.08 -15.14 -2.12
N MET A 89 6.76 -15.08 -2.26
CA MET A 89 6.09 -14.45 -3.40
C MET A 89 6.34 -12.94 -3.41
N GLY A 90 6.76 -12.42 -4.57
CA GLY A 90 7.05 -10.99 -4.76
C GLY A 90 8.30 -10.45 -4.03
N ARG A 91 9.07 -11.31 -3.35
CA ARG A 91 10.28 -10.89 -2.61
C ARG A 91 11.56 -11.26 -3.34
N SER A 92 12.57 -10.40 -3.23
CA SER A 92 13.89 -10.74 -3.76
C SER A 92 14.56 -11.83 -2.90
N LYS A 93 15.45 -12.61 -3.51
CA LYS A 93 16.24 -13.62 -2.80
C LYS A 93 17.03 -13.03 -1.63
N ALA A 94 17.57 -11.81 -1.78
CA ALA A 94 18.31 -11.12 -0.71
C ALA A 94 17.43 -10.70 0.49
N ASP A 95 16.12 -10.53 0.28
CA ASP A 95 15.17 -10.14 1.34
C ASP A 95 14.71 -11.33 2.19
N ILE A 96 14.92 -12.56 1.71
CA ILE A 96 14.56 -13.78 2.42
C ILE A 96 15.64 -14.11 3.46
N LYS A 97 15.46 -13.59 4.67
CA LYS A 97 16.45 -13.69 5.77
C LYS A 97 16.13 -14.74 6.82
N PHE A 98 14.98 -15.40 6.72
CA PHE A 98 14.58 -16.41 7.69
C PHE A 98 15.13 -17.80 7.33
N GLN A 99 15.38 -18.63 8.34
CA GLN A 99 15.87 -20.00 8.13
C GLN A 99 14.78 -20.90 7.52
N HIS A 100 15.14 -21.62 6.46
CA HIS A 100 14.29 -22.56 5.72
C HIS A 100 15.14 -23.73 5.16
N PRO A 101 14.55 -24.91 4.87
CA PRO A 101 15.29 -26.07 4.34
C PRO A 101 15.51 -26.03 2.82
N TYR A 102 14.99 -25.01 2.12
CA TYR A 102 15.01 -25.00 0.65
C TYR A 102 16.32 -24.47 0.05
N THR A 103 16.67 -25.00 -1.13
CA THR A 103 17.69 -24.39 -1.99
C THR A 103 17.04 -23.37 -2.92
N LEU A 104 17.38 -22.08 -2.74
CA LEU A 104 16.87 -20.98 -3.55
C LEU A 104 17.84 -20.60 -4.69
N VAL A 105 17.35 -20.67 -5.93
CA VAL A 105 18.11 -20.37 -7.15
C VAL A 105 17.58 -19.10 -7.82
N GLY A 106 18.45 -18.40 -8.56
CA GLY A 106 18.18 -17.10 -9.18
C GLY A 106 19.06 -15.98 -8.61
N ASP A 107 18.94 -14.80 -9.22
CA ASP A 107 19.68 -13.59 -8.88
C ASP A 107 19.20 -12.98 -7.55
N ASP A 108 20.10 -12.32 -6.82
CA ASP A 108 19.82 -11.79 -5.49
C ASP A 108 18.69 -10.74 -5.44
N HIS A 109 18.51 -9.98 -6.53
CA HIS A 109 17.51 -8.92 -6.66
C HIS A 109 16.22 -9.36 -7.35
N GLN A 110 16.04 -10.67 -7.60
CA GLN A 110 14.86 -11.23 -8.24
C GLN A 110 14.15 -12.20 -7.31
N MET A 111 12.88 -12.48 -7.62
CA MET A 111 12.14 -13.54 -6.94
C MET A 111 12.81 -14.89 -7.19
N PRO A 112 13.22 -15.62 -6.15
CA PRO A 112 13.92 -16.88 -6.33
C PRO A 112 12.97 -17.98 -6.81
N ALA A 113 13.53 -19.01 -7.42
CA ALA A 113 12.87 -20.29 -7.59
C ALA A 113 13.40 -21.30 -6.56
N PHE A 114 12.58 -22.29 -6.23
CA PHE A 114 12.94 -23.46 -5.44
C PHE A 114 13.56 -24.50 -6.37
N GLU A 115 14.74 -25.01 -6.03
CA GLU A 115 15.29 -26.19 -6.68
C GLU A 115 14.65 -27.44 -6.07
N THR A 116 13.85 -28.16 -6.86
CA THR A 116 13.12 -29.36 -6.44
C THR A 116 13.57 -30.56 -7.27
N VAL A 117 13.19 -31.77 -6.86
CA VAL A 117 13.43 -32.99 -7.63
C VAL A 117 12.77 -32.99 -9.01
N GLN A 118 11.72 -32.18 -9.22
CA GLN A 118 11.06 -31.97 -10.51
C GLN A 118 11.63 -30.77 -11.28
N GLY A 119 12.78 -30.24 -10.86
CA GLY A 119 13.39 -29.03 -11.40
C GLY A 119 12.95 -27.77 -10.68
N ARG A 120 13.17 -26.63 -11.33
CA ARG A 120 12.92 -25.31 -10.72
C ARG A 120 11.42 -25.01 -10.69
N LYS A 121 10.95 -24.59 -9.52
CA LYS A 121 9.57 -24.16 -9.28
C LYS A 121 9.56 -22.77 -8.67
N THR A 122 8.83 -21.84 -9.26
CA THR A 122 8.69 -20.48 -8.74
C THR A 122 7.59 -20.40 -7.67
N PRO A 123 7.62 -19.41 -6.76
CA PRO A 123 6.52 -19.15 -5.82
C PRO A 123 5.16 -18.99 -6.49
N VAL A 124 5.15 -18.42 -7.71
CA VAL A 124 3.95 -18.21 -8.52
C VAL A 124 3.38 -19.54 -9.03
N GLU A 125 4.21 -20.43 -9.58
CA GLU A 125 3.79 -21.76 -10.02
C GLU A 125 3.24 -22.60 -8.87
N ILE A 126 3.93 -22.61 -7.72
CA ILE A 126 3.48 -23.35 -6.53
C ILE A 126 2.14 -22.79 -6.01
N SER A 127 1.97 -21.48 -5.99
CA SER A 127 0.71 -20.85 -5.59
C SER A 127 -0.42 -21.15 -6.59
N ALA A 128 -0.11 -21.24 -7.88
CA ALA A 128 -1.06 -21.64 -8.91
C ALA A 128 -1.53 -23.09 -8.70
N GLU A 129 -0.61 -24.00 -8.38
CA GLU A 129 -0.94 -25.41 -8.07
C GLU A 129 -1.88 -25.51 -6.85
N ILE A 130 -1.71 -24.66 -5.83
CA ILE A 130 -2.63 -24.57 -4.68
C ILE A 130 -4.00 -24.01 -5.09
N LEU A 131 -4.02 -22.94 -5.89
CA LEU A 131 -5.26 -22.34 -6.40
C LEU A 131 -6.05 -23.31 -7.29
N GLU A 132 -5.36 -24.15 -8.06
CA GLU A 132 -5.96 -25.22 -8.86
C GLU A 132 -6.70 -26.23 -7.97
N GLN A 133 -6.13 -26.62 -6.82
CA GLN A 133 -6.84 -27.51 -5.89
C GLN A 133 -8.12 -26.89 -5.34
N LEU A 134 -8.12 -25.58 -5.06
CA LEU A 134 -9.31 -24.86 -4.59
C LEU A 134 -10.36 -24.70 -5.70
N LYS A 135 -9.93 -24.45 -6.93
CA LYS A 135 -10.79 -24.43 -8.10
C LYS A 135 -11.46 -25.79 -8.31
N ASN A 136 -10.68 -26.87 -8.33
CA ASN A 136 -11.20 -28.24 -8.49
C ASN A 136 -12.20 -28.57 -7.38
N ARG A 137 -11.86 -28.26 -6.12
CA ARG A 137 -12.79 -28.41 -4.98
C ARG A 137 -14.11 -27.66 -5.20
N ALA A 138 -14.04 -26.44 -5.73
CA ALA A 138 -15.24 -25.66 -6.00
C ALA A 138 -16.08 -26.27 -7.13
N GLU A 139 -15.47 -26.63 -8.25
CA GLU A 139 -16.16 -27.25 -9.39
C GLU A 139 -16.76 -28.61 -9.02
N ASP A 140 -16.05 -29.41 -8.22
CA ASP A 140 -16.54 -30.69 -7.70
C ASP A 140 -17.71 -30.51 -6.72
N SER A 141 -17.68 -29.50 -5.87
CA SER A 141 -18.76 -29.21 -4.92
C SER A 141 -20.01 -28.66 -5.62
N LEU A 142 -19.83 -27.83 -6.64
CA LEU A 142 -20.90 -27.08 -7.29
C LEU A 142 -21.44 -27.76 -8.56
N LYS A 143 -20.72 -28.76 -9.07
CA LYS A 143 -21.02 -29.49 -10.32
C LYS A 143 -21.24 -28.56 -11.51
N ASN A 144 -20.49 -27.45 -11.53
CA ASN A 144 -20.56 -26.39 -12.53
C ASN A 144 -19.20 -25.69 -12.63
N ALA A 145 -18.91 -25.12 -13.80
CA ALA A 145 -17.69 -24.34 -14.01
C ALA A 145 -17.74 -23.00 -13.25
N VAL A 146 -16.58 -22.58 -12.75
CA VAL A 146 -16.43 -21.27 -12.07
C VAL A 146 -16.27 -20.17 -13.11
N ASN A 147 -17.11 -19.13 -13.05
CA ASN A 147 -17.08 -18.00 -14.01
C ASN A 147 -16.12 -16.88 -13.61
N GLY A 148 -15.83 -16.76 -12.31
CA GLY A 148 -14.91 -15.77 -11.79
C GLY A 148 -14.57 -15.99 -10.33
N ALA A 149 -13.43 -15.45 -9.91
CA ALA A 149 -12.95 -15.53 -8.54
C ALA A 149 -12.57 -14.16 -8.00
N VAL A 150 -12.89 -13.90 -6.74
CA VAL A 150 -12.23 -12.87 -5.94
C VAL A 150 -11.22 -13.57 -5.06
N ILE A 151 -9.97 -13.12 -5.11
CA ILE A 151 -8.87 -13.73 -4.36
C ILE A 151 -8.37 -12.72 -3.34
N THR A 152 -8.16 -13.16 -2.10
CA THR A 152 -7.71 -12.27 -1.05
C THR A 152 -6.20 -12.09 -1.03
N VAL A 153 -5.79 -10.89 -0.63
CA VAL A 153 -4.41 -10.52 -0.39
C VAL A 153 -4.31 -9.71 0.91
N PRO A 154 -3.19 -9.76 1.64
CA PRO A 154 -2.94 -8.89 2.78
C PRO A 154 -3.11 -7.43 2.37
N ALA A 155 -3.68 -6.60 3.24
CA ALA A 155 -3.93 -5.20 2.92
C ALA A 155 -2.64 -4.45 2.59
N TYR A 156 -1.55 -4.86 3.23
CA TYR A 156 -0.23 -4.27 3.07
C TYR A 156 0.64 -4.94 1.99
N PHE A 157 0.07 -5.83 1.16
CA PHE A 157 0.78 -6.38 0.01
C PHE A 157 1.18 -5.29 -0.97
N ASP A 158 2.43 -5.35 -1.41
CA ASP A 158 2.93 -4.51 -2.49
C ASP A 158 2.40 -5.00 -3.85
N GLU A 159 2.67 -4.23 -4.89
CA GLU A 159 2.20 -4.57 -6.23
C GLU A 159 2.83 -5.85 -6.79
N ALA A 160 4.11 -6.11 -6.51
CA ALA A 160 4.76 -7.31 -7.03
C ALA A 160 4.09 -8.57 -6.47
N GLN A 161 3.67 -8.53 -5.21
CA GLN A 161 2.92 -9.60 -4.57
C GLN A 161 1.48 -9.72 -5.10
N ARG A 162 0.80 -8.60 -5.31
CA ARG A 162 -0.54 -8.57 -5.94
C ARG A 162 -0.49 -9.13 -7.36
N GLN A 163 0.50 -8.71 -8.15
CA GLN A 163 0.68 -9.21 -9.51
C GLN A 163 1.07 -10.70 -9.52
N ALA A 164 1.98 -11.13 -8.65
CA ALA A 164 2.33 -12.54 -8.51
C ALA A 164 1.10 -13.40 -8.13
N THR A 165 0.19 -12.86 -7.31
CA THR A 165 -1.09 -13.52 -6.97
C THR A 165 -2.01 -13.61 -8.19
N ARG A 166 -2.12 -12.53 -9.00
CA ARG A 166 -2.86 -12.54 -10.26
C ARG A 166 -2.29 -13.52 -11.26
N ASP A 167 -0.97 -13.55 -11.42
CA ASP A 167 -0.26 -14.46 -12.32
C ASP A 167 -0.50 -15.92 -11.89
N ALA A 168 -0.42 -16.21 -10.59
CA ALA A 168 -0.72 -17.53 -10.05
C ALA A 168 -2.17 -17.95 -10.36
N ALA A 169 -3.12 -17.05 -10.20
CA ALA A 169 -4.52 -17.31 -10.51
C ALA A 169 -4.77 -17.54 -12.00
N GLN A 170 -4.10 -16.76 -12.87
CA GLN A 170 -4.16 -16.94 -14.31
C GLN A 170 -3.58 -18.30 -14.72
N LEU A 171 -2.45 -18.71 -14.14
CA LEU A 171 -1.85 -20.03 -14.37
C LEU A 171 -2.78 -21.17 -13.90
N ALA A 172 -3.52 -20.98 -12.80
CA ALA A 172 -4.53 -21.92 -12.33
C ALA A 172 -5.83 -21.92 -13.19
N GLY A 173 -5.89 -21.07 -14.22
CA GLY A 173 -7.07 -20.95 -15.09
C GLY A 173 -8.28 -20.35 -14.37
N LEU A 174 -8.07 -19.42 -13.44
CA LEU A 174 -9.11 -18.64 -12.77
C LEU A 174 -9.26 -17.26 -13.44
N ASN A 175 -10.50 -16.87 -13.70
CA ASN A 175 -10.83 -15.51 -14.12
C ASN A 175 -10.91 -14.61 -12.88
N VAL A 176 -9.87 -13.82 -12.60
CA VAL A 176 -9.82 -12.94 -11.43
C VAL A 176 -10.70 -11.72 -11.66
N LEU A 177 -11.80 -11.62 -10.90
CA LEU A 177 -12.71 -10.48 -10.94
C LEU A 177 -12.15 -9.27 -10.17
N ARG A 178 -11.47 -9.54 -9.05
CA ARG A 178 -10.86 -8.54 -8.17
C ARG A 178 -9.90 -9.22 -7.20
N LEU A 179 -8.81 -8.54 -6.83
CA LEU A 179 -8.08 -8.85 -5.60
C LEU A 179 -8.68 -8.05 -4.45
N LEU A 180 -8.98 -8.70 -3.33
CA LEU A 180 -9.62 -8.07 -2.18
C LEU A 180 -8.71 -8.11 -0.96
N ASN A 181 -8.58 -7.00 -0.25
CA ASN A 181 -7.80 -6.99 0.98
C ASN A 181 -8.44 -7.91 2.03
N GLU A 182 -7.64 -8.76 2.68
CA GLU A 182 -8.05 -9.70 3.73
C GLU A 182 -8.90 -9.02 4.84
N PRO A 183 -8.48 -7.90 5.46
CA PRO A 183 -9.29 -7.24 6.48
C PRO A 183 -10.58 -6.63 5.94
N THR A 184 -10.59 -6.18 4.68
CA THR A 184 -11.79 -5.68 4.01
C THR A 184 -12.77 -6.82 3.74
N ALA A 185 -12.27 -7.99 3.31
CA ALA A 185 -13.08 -9.20 3.16
C ALA A 185 -13.69 -9.60 4.51
N ALA A 186 -12.90 -9.59 5.58
CA ALA A 186 -13.40 -9.90 6.90
C ALA A 186 -14.53 -8.94 7.34
N ALA A 187 -14.36 -7.64 7.11
CA ALA A 187 -15.38 -6.64 7.42
C ALA A 187 -16.69 -6.86 6.63
N VAL A 188 -16.61 -7.24 5.36
CA VAL A 188 -17.78 -7.59 4.53
C VAL A 188 -18.56 -8.75 5.12
N ALA A 189 -17.86 -9.81 5.54
CA ALA A 189 -18.50 -10.97 6.15
C ALA A 189 -19.20 -10.61 7.47
N TYR A 190 -18.58 -9.78 8.31
CA TYR A 190 -19.18 -9.30 9.55
C TYR A 190 -20.35 -8.32 9.35
N GLY A 191 -20.26 -7.44 8.36
CA GLY A 191 -21.26 -6.39 8.13
C GLY A 191 -22.56 -6.87 7.52
N LEU A 192 -22.54 -7.96 6.75
CA LEU A 192 -23.77 -8.55 6.20
C LEU A 192 -24.56 -9.39 7.19
N ASP A 193 -23.90 -9.93 8.22
CA ASP A 193 -24.57 -10.68 9.29
C ASP A 193 -25.32 -9.72 10.26
N GLN A 194 -24.88 -8.46 10.33
CA GLN A 194 -25.57 -7.42 11.08
C GLN A 194 -26.72 -6.84 10.25
N ASN A 195 -27.91 -7.45 10.38
CA ASN A 195 -29.15 -6.94 9.81
C ASN A 195 -29.28 -5.41 9.93
N ASN A 196 -29.42 -4.75 8.77
CA ASN A 196 -29.86 -3.38 8.53
C ASN A 196 -30.75 -2.81 9.67
N ARG A 197 -30.25 -1.83 10.45
CA ARG A 197 -31.01 -0.80 11.22
C ARG A 197 -30.16 -0.06 12.25
N LEU A 198 -29.06 0.59 11.86
CA LEU A 198 -28.32 1.44 12.79
C LEU A 198 -28.10 2.82 12.18
N ALA A 199 -28.59 3.84 12.87
CA ALA A 199 -28.56 5.25 12.46
C ALA A 199 -27.22 5.95 12.75
N THR A 200 -26.24 5.22 13.32
CA THR A 200 -24.98 5.77 13.82
C THR A 200 -23.80 5.03 13.21
N ASP A 201 -22.81 5.79 12.77
CA ASP A 201 -21.53 5.29 12.31
C ASP A 201 -20.85 4.46 13.40
N ARG A 202 -20.21 3.36 13.00
CA ARG A 202 -19.46 2.49 13.91
C ARG A 202 -18.06 2.26 13.37
N ASN A 203 -17.05 2.42 14.22
CA ASN A 203 -15.67 2.12 13.86
C ASN A 203 -15.31 0.71 14.37
N TYR A 204 -14.70 -0.08 13.49
CA TYR A 204 -14.25 -1.44 13.75
C TYR A 204 -12.74 -1.50 13.58
N VAL A 205 -12.07 -2.25 14.45
CA VAL A 205 -10.67 -2.65 14.23
C VAL A 205 -10.67 -4.08 13.75
N ILE A 206 -10.10 -4.35 12.59
CA ILE A 206 -9.82 -5.71 12.11
C ILE A 206 -8.35 -5.97 12.41
N TYR A 207 -8.08 -6.90 13.33
CA TYR A 207 -6.74 -7.35 13.69
C TYR A 207 -6.52 -8.72 13.07
N ASP A 208 -5.75 -8.78 11.97
CA ASP A 208 -5.47 -10.00 11.23
C ASP A 208 -4.03 -10.46 11.51
N LEU A 209 -3.87 -11.56 12.25
CA LEU A 209 -2.58 -12.19 12.47
C LEU A 209 -2.61 -13.62 11.91
N GLY A 210 -2.15 -13.74 10.67
CA GLY A 210 -2.09 -15.00 9.94
C GLY A 210 -0.83 -15.81 10.24
N GLY A 211 -0.48 -16.70 9.31
CA GLY A 211 0.71 -17.54 9.38
C GLY A 211 2.01 -16.83 9.04
N GLY A 212 1.97 -15.79 8.22
CA GLY A 212 3.17 -15.08 7.75
C GLY A 212 3.07 -13.56 7.72
N THR A 213 1.86 -13.01 7.83
CA THR A 213 1.55 -11.58 7.74
C THR A 213 0.72 -11.15 8.93
N PHE A 214 0.86 -9.87 9.28
CA PHE A 214 0.02 -9.16 10.22
C PHE A 214 -0.56 -7.95 9.51
N ASP A 215 -1.87 -7.75 9.56
CA ASP A 215 -2.54 -6.54 9.10
C ASP A 215 -3.48 -6.02 10.20
N VAL A 216 -3.64 -4.70 10.23
CA VAL A 216 -4.67 -4.04 11.02
C VAL A 216 -5.32 -2.95 10.19
N SER A 217 -6.65 -2.98 10.12
CA SER A 217 -7.43 -1.95 9.44
C SER A 217 -8.50 -1.41 10.37
N ILE A 218 -8.68 -0.08 10.33
CA ILE A 218 -9.79 0.57 10.98
C ILE A 218 -10.81 0.90 9.91
N LEU A 219 -12.02 0.38 10.06
CA LEU A 219 -13.12 0.61 9.12
C LEU A 219 -14.25 1.34 9.81
N ARG A 220 -14.88 2.25 9.09
CA ARG A 220 -16.15 2.86 9.46
C ARG A 220 -17.27 2.21 8.66
N PHE A 221 -18.29 1.75 9.37
CA PHE A 221 -19.55 1.36 8.76
C PHE A 221 -20.55 2.50 8.89
N SER A 222 -21.01 3.04 7.76
CA SER A 222 -22.03 4.08 7.69
C SER A 222 -23.00 3.78 6.56
N GLN A 223 -24.30 3.75 6.86
CA GLN A 223 -25.38 3.62 5.86
C GLN A 223 -25.21 2.46 4.86
N GLY A 224 -24.65 1.32 5.29
CA GLY A 224 -24.43 0.18 4.40
C GLY A 224 -23.15 0.27 3.55
N VAL A 225 -22.24 1.20 3.87
CA VAL A 225 -20.93 1.37 3.22
C VAL A 225 -19.83 1.10 4.24
N PHE A 226 -18.85 0.29 3.87
CA PHE A 226 -17.59 0.18 4.61
C PHE A 226 -16.54 1.08 3.98
N GLU A 227 -16.06 2.03 4.78
CA GLU A 227 -14.94 2.89 4.45
C GLU A 227 -13.73 2.46 5.28
N VAL A 228 -12.61 2.15 4.63
CA VAL A 228 -11.34 1.96 5.33
C VAL A 228 -10.83 3.35 5.73
N LEU A 229 -10.70 3.63 7.03
CA LEU A 229 -10.18 4.91 7.52
C LEU A 229 -8.65 4.94 7.53
N ALA A 230 -8.04 3.83 7.93
CA ALA A 230 -6.61 3.63 7.92
C ALA A 230 -6.28 2.15 7.92
N THR A 231 -5.13 1.81 7.33
CA THR A 231 -4.62 0.44 7.34
C THR A 231 -3.12 0.45 7.59
N GLY A 232 -2.59 -0.64 8.14
CA GLY A 232 -1.17 -0.86 8.33
C GLY A 232 -0.90 -2.31 8.64
N GLY A 233 0.35 -2.73 8.60
CA GLY A 233 0.67 -4.13 8.83
C GLY A 233 2.16 -4.37 9.04
N HIS A 234 2.49 -5.65 9.09
CA HIS A 234 3.84 -6.21 9.05
C HIS A 234 3.80 -7.53 8.26
N THR A 235 4.19 -7.46 7.00
CA THR A 235 4.16 -8.54 5.99
C THR A 235 5.10 -9.71 6.27
N ALA A 236 6.12 -9.52 7.10
CA ALA A 236 7.05 -10.58 7.52
C ALA A 236 6.90 -10.98 9.00
N LEU A 237 5.68 -10.88 9.54
CA LEU A 237 5.38 -11.24 10.92
C LEU A 237 4.09 -12.06 10.97
N GLY A 238 4.18 -13.30 11.41
CA GLY A 238 3.00 -14.13 11.65
C GLY A 238 3.31 -15.36 12.50
N GLY A 239 2.42 -16.35 12.45
CA GLY A 239 2.53 -17.59 13.22
C GLY A 239 3.84 -18.35 13.00
N ASP A 240 4.42 -18.32 11.80
CA ASP A 240 5.70 -18.94 11.47
C ASP A 240 6.86 -18.29 12.23
N ASP A 241 6.79 -16.98 12.49
CA ASP A 241 7.83 -16.28 13.25
C ASP A 241 7.73 -16.60 14.74
N LEU A 242 6.51 -16.79 15.24
CA LEU A 242 6.28 -17.28 16.61
C LEU A 242 6.85 -18.69 16.77
N ASP A 243 6.64 -19.57 15.79
CA ASP A 243 7.17 -20.94 15.79
C ASP A 243 8.72 -20.93 15.83
N ARG A 244 9.36 -20.04 15.06
CA ARG A 244 10.82 -19.86 15.08
C ARG A 244 11.35 -19.27 16.38
N LEU A 245 10.61 -18.35 17.01
CA LEU A 245 10.99 -17.79 18.32
C LEU A 245 10.96 -18.88 19.41
N ILE A 246 9.94 -19.74 19.40
CA ILE A 246 9.87 -20.90 20.30
C ILE A 246 11.06 -21.84 20.05
N LEU A 247 11.33 -22.17 18.78
CA LEU A 247 12.45 -23.05 18.45
C LEU A 247 13.80 -22.44 18.88
N LYS A 248 14.00 -21.13 18.64
CA LYS A 248 15.22 -20.43 19.06
C LYS A 248 15.40 -20.46 20.58
N TRP A 249 14.32 -20.26 21.34
CA TRP A 249 14.33 -20.40 22.79
C TRP A 249 14.66 -21.84 23.22
N ALA A 250 14.02 -22.84 22.63
CA ALA A 250 14.22 -24.24 22.97
C ALA A 250 15.65 -24.70 22.69
N LYS A 251 16.22 -24.31 21.53
CA LYS A 251 17.64 -24.55 21.21
C LYS A 251 18.58 -23.99 22.27
N LYS A 252 18.31 -22.77 22.76
CA LYS A 252 19.12 -22.15 23.82
C LYS A 252 19.00 -22.89 25.15
N GLN A 253 17.80 -23.31 25.55
CA GLN A 253 17.59 -24.04 26.81
C GLN A 253 18.22 -25.44 26.79
N LEU A 254 18.21 -26.09 25.63
CA LEU A 254 18.73 -27.45 25.43
C LEU A 254 20.19 -27.49 24.97
N ASN A 255 20.85 -26.32 24.86
CA ASN A 255 22.21 -26.16 24.34
C ASN A 255 22.42 -26.86 22.98
N ILE A 256 21.49 -26.66 22.05
CA ILE A 256 21.53 -27.19 20.68
C ILE A 256 22.02 -26.08 19.73
N ASP A 257 23.21 -26.25 19.17
CA ASP A 257 23.80 -25.27 18.27
C ASP A 257 23.29 -25.42 16.82
N HIS A 258 23.32 -26.64 16.30
CA HIS A 258 22.97 -26.95 14.91
C HIS A 258 21.83 -27.97 14.82
N LEU A 259 21.03 -27.86 13.75
CA LEU A 259 20.01 -28.81 13.34
C LEU A 259 20.17 -28.97 11.83
N ASP A 260 20.17 -30.19 11.32
CA ASP A 260 20.04 -30.41 9.88
C ASP A 260 18.63 -30.03 9.38
N ASP A 261 18.38 -30.10 8.07
CA ASP A 261 17.10 -29.67 7.48
C ASP A 261 15.90 -30.49 8.00
N ILE A 262 16.08 -31.80 8.21
CA ILE A 262 15.04 -32.71 8.71
C ILE A 262 14.77 -32.44 10.18
N GLU A 263 15.82 -32.32 10.99
CA GLU A 263 15.76 -31.98 12.40
C GLU A 263 15.13 -30.61 12.62
N TYR A 264 15.49 -29.62 11.79
CA TYR A 264 14.93 -28.27 11.84
C TYR A 264 13.45 -28.27 11.50
N ALA A 265 13.04 -28.91 10.39
CA ALA A 265 11.65 -28.99 10.01
C ALA A 265 10.79 -29.74 11.05
N THR A 266 11.31 -30.86 11.57
CA THR A 266 10.67 -31.63 12.65
C THR A 266 10.48 -30.80 13.91
N SER A 267 11.51 -30.04 14.29
CA SER A 267 11.48 -29.17 15.47
C SER A 267 10.52 -27.99 15.32
N LEU A 268 10.40 -27.41 14.12
CA LEU A 268 9.39 -26.38 13.83
C LEU A 268 7.96 -26.93 13.93
N VAL A 269 7.71 -28.13 13.41
CA VAL A 269 6.39 -28.80 13.55
C VAL A 269 6.06 -29.03 15.02
N ALA A 270 7.03 -29.43 15.84
CA ALA A 270 6.86 -29.57 17.29
C ALA A 270 6.58 -28.22 17.97
N ALA A 271 7.32 -27.17 17.62
CA ALA A 271 7.11 -25.82 18.15
C ALA A 271 5.71 -25.27 17.82
N ARG A 272 5.24 -25.47 16.58
CA ARG A 272 3.88 -25.09 16.17
C ARG A 272 2.81 -25.82 16.97
N LYS A 273 2.94 -27.14 17.13
CA LYS A 273 2.01 -27.93 17.95
C LYS A 273 1.97 -27.46 19.40
N ALA A 274 3.14 -27.14 19.97
CA ALA A 274 3.23 -26.60 21.34
C ALA A 274 2.52 -25.24 21.46
N LYS A 275 2.76 -24.32 20.50
CA LYS A 275 2.09 -23.01 20.42
C LYS A 275 0.56 -23.17 20.36
N GLU A 276 0.08 -24.02 19.47
CA GLU A 276 -1.35 -24.28 19.30
C GLU A 276 -1.96 -24.88 20.57
N ALA A 277 -1.30 -25.87 21.18
CA ALA A 277 -1.77 -26.51 22.41
C ALA A 277 -1.82 -25.55 23.61
N LEU A 278 -0.88 -24.60 23.73
CA LEU A 278 -0.88 -23.57 24.79
C LEU A 278 -2.07 -22.60 24.71
N SER A 279 -2.76 -22.53 23.58
CA SER A 279 -4.01 -21.75 23.45
C SER A 279 -5.11 -22.30 24.37
N THR A 280 -5.06 -23.58 24.71
CA THR A 280 -6.04 -24.25 25.60
C THR A 280 -5.43 -24.80 26.89
N HIS A 281 -4.15 -25.16 26.89
CA HIS A 281 -3.43 -25.70 28.03
C HIS A 281 -2.51 -24.66 28.67
N GLU A 282 -2.27 -24.76 29.98
CA GLU A 282 -1.34 -23.87 30.69
C GLU A 282 0.14 -24.23 30.43
N THR A 283 0.41 -25.52 30.21
CA THR A 283 1.75 -26.06 29.96
C THR A 283 1.70 -27.16 28.90
N VAL A 284 2.82 -27.35 28.19
CA VAL A 284 2.98 -28.38 27.17
C VAL A 284 4.39 -28.97 27.20
N HIS A 285 4.52 -30.25 26.86
CA HIS A 285 5.82 -30.88 26.64
C HIS A 285 6.26 -30.64 25.19
N LEU A 286 7.34 -29.90 25.01
CA LEU A 286 7.97 -29.65 23.72
C LEU A 286 9.14 -30.62 23.54
N HIS A 287 9.06 -31.44 22.49
CA HIS A 287 10.10 -32.39 22.13
C HIS A 287 10.97 -31.83 21.01
N ILE A 288 12.28 -31.73 21.25
CA ILE A 288 13.28 -31.32 20.27
C ILE A 288 14.36 -32.40 20.24
N LEU A 289 14.54 -33.05 19.09
CA LEU A 289 15.37 -34.25 18.95
C LEU A 289 14.95 -35.33 19.99
N GLN A 290 15.88 -35.74 20.86
CA GLN A 290 15.65 -36.71 21.94
C GLN A 290 15.38 -36.05 23.29
N GLN A 291 15.34 -34.71 23.34
CA GLN A 291 15.20 -33.94 24.57
C GLN A 291 13.77 -33.40 24.70
N THR A 292 13.31 -33.27 25.95
CA THR A 292 11.97 -32.75 26.26
C THR A 292 12.11 -31.56 27.21
N ILE A 293 11.45 -30.46 26.87
CA ILE A 293 11.36 -29.27 27.72
C ILE A 293 9.89 -28.94 27.97
N VAL A 294 9.57 -28.42 29.16
CA VAL A 294 8.24 -27.90 29.46
C VAL A 294 8.19 -26.45 29.03
N LEU A 295 7.19 -26.11 28.21
CA LEU A 295 6.87 -24.73 27.86
C LEU A 295 5.53 -24.36 28.52
N ASP A 296 5.54 -23.32 29.33
CA ASP A 296 4.33 -22.75 29.94
C ASP A 296 3.90 -21.45 29.26
N ARG A 297 2.68 -20.99 29.55
CA ARG A 297 2.12 -19.75 28.97
C ARG A 297 2.95 -18.51 29.28
N SER A 298 3.43 -18.36 30.51
CA SER A 298 4.23 -17.20 30.92
C SER A 298 5.52 -17.11 30.11
N THR A 299 6.22 -18.22 29.97
CA THR A 299 7.45 -18.31 29.17
C THR A 299 7.15 -18.08 27.69
N PHE A 300 6.04 -18.61 27.19
CA PHE A 300 5.61 -18.35 25.81
C PHE A 300 5.32 -16.87 25.54
N GLU A 301 4.63 -16.19 26.46
CA GLU A 301 4.39 -14.74 26.41
C GLU A 301 5.70 -13.96 26.33
N ASP A 302 6.68 -14.29 27.17
CA ASP A 302 8.01 -13.67 27.15
C ASP A 302 8.74 -13.91 25.81
N ILE A 303 8.65 -15.12 25.25
CA ILE A 303 9.28 -15.48 23.97
C ILE A 303 8.71 -14.63 22.82
N ILE A 304 7.39 -14.48 22.77
CA ILE A 304 6.73 -13.78 21.65
C ILE A 304 6.59 -12.28 21.86
N LYS A 305 6.93 -11.75 23.05
CA LYS A 305 6.74 -10.35 23.40
C LYS A 305 7.29 -9.39 22.34
N VAL A 306 8.47 -9.69 21.79
CA VAL A 306 9.10 -8.87 20.73
C VAL A 306 8.28 -8.81 19.45
N ALA A 307 7.61 -9.90 19.07
CA ALA A 307 6.72 -9.94 17.91
C ALA A 307 5.41 -9.22 18.22
N LEU A 308 4.86 -9.44 19.41
CA LEU A 308 3.59 -8.87 19.83
C LEU A 308 3.66 -7.35 19.98
N ASP A 309 4.73 -6.83 20.61
CA ASP A 309 4.98 -5.39 20.75
C ASP A 309 4.98 -4.68 19.39
N LYS A 310 5.53 -5.31 18.33
CA LYS A 310 5.47 -4.78 16.96
C LYS A 310 4.03 -4.69 16.45
N THR A 311 3.22 -5.73 16.63
CA THR A 311 1.81 -5.67 16.21
C THR A 311 1.06 -4.54 16.92
N ILE A 312 1.30 -4.34 18.21
CA ILE A 312 0.64 -3.30 19.01
C ILE A 312 1.09 -1.90 18.59
N GLN A 313 2.38 -1.71 18.31
CA GLN A 313 2.89 -0.44 17.78
C GLN A 313 2.21 -0.06 16.46
N VAL A 314 2.01 -1.04 15.58
CA VAL A 314 1.29 -0.84 14.32
C VAL A 314 -0.18 -0.48 14.58
N CYS A 315 -0.88 -1.16 15.50
CA CYS A 315 -2.26 -0.80 15.89
C CYS A 315 -2.36 0.66 16.38
N GLN A 316 -1.44 1.08 17.24
CA GLN A 316 -1.41 2.46 17.75
C GLN A 316 -1.14 3.49 16.64
N ARG A 317 -0.29 3.14 15.66
CA ARG A 317 -0.04 3.99 14.48
C ARG A 317 -1.31 4.12 13.64
N VAL A 318 -1.99 3.02 13.35
CA VAL A 318 -3.20 3.02 12.52
C VAL A 318 -4.34 3.79 13.20
N LEU A 319 -4.49 3.72 14.54
CA LEU A 319 -5.42 4.58 15.30
C LEU A 319 -5.14 6.07 15.10
N ARG A 320 -3.86 6.49 15.21
CA ARG A 320 -3.47 7.88 14.98
C ARG A 320 -3.76 8.33 13.54
N ASP A 321 -3.51 7.45 12.56
CA ASP A 321 -3.76 7.72 11.15
C ASP A 321 -5.25 7.90 10.86
N ALA A 322 -6.10 7.09 11.50
CA ALA A 322 -7.55 7.22 11.45
C ALA A 322 -8.08 8.45 12.23
N LYS A 323 -7.22 9.12 13.01
CA LYS A 323 -7.56 10.22 13.93
C LYS A 323 -8.65 9.81 14.93
N LEU A 324 -8.53 8.60 15.47
CA LEU A 324 -9.46 8.05 16.44
C LEU A 324 -8.76 7.71 17.74
N ASP A 325 -9.47 7.89 18.85
CA ASP A 325 -9.09 7.38 20.15
C ASP A 325 -9.63 5.95 20.34
N ILE A 326 -9.07 5.24 21.33
CA ILE A 326 -9.50 3.87 21.67
C ILE A 326 -11.00 3.84 22.04
N SER A 327 -11.53 4.91 22.62
CA SER A 327 -12.94 5.05 22.98
C SER A 327 -13.88 5.17 21.77
N ASP A 328 -13.36 5.48 20.58
CA ASP A 328 -14.15 5.61 19.36
C ASP A 328 -14.34 4.27 18.64
N ILE A 329 -13.69 3.20 19.11
CA ILE A 329 -13.77 1.85 18.56
C ILE A 329 -14.92 1.11 19.21
N GLU A 330 -15.87 0.65 18.39
CA GLU A 330 -17.06 -0.07 18.86
C GLU A 330 -16.78 -1.57 19.00
N ASN A 331 -16.03 -2.17 18.07
CA ASN A 331 -15.71 -3.59 18.09
C ASN A 331 -14.32 -3.86 17.53
N ILE A 332 -13.69 -4.92 18.05
CA ILE A 332 -12.42 -5.45 17.55
C ILE A 332 -12.72 -6.83 16.99
N VAL A 333 -12.33 -7.09 15.76
CA VAL A 333 -12.50 -8.37 15.09
C VAL A 333 -11.14 -9.03 14.96
N LEU A 334 -11.01 -10.27 15.40
CA LEU A 334 -9.80 -11.07 15.21
C LEU A 334 -9.93 -11.92 13.94
N VAL A 335 -8.89 -11.91 13.12
CA VAL A 335 -8.80 -12.67 11.87
C VAL A 335 -7.47 -13.43 11.84
N GLY A 336 -7.46 -14.62 11.27
CA GLY A 336 -6.25 -15.43 11.12
C GLY A 336 -5.93 -16.31 12.33
N GLY A 337 -5.47 -17.53 12.07
CA GLY A 337 -5.33 -18.57 13.09
C GLY A 337 -4.38 -18.23 14.25
N SER A 338 -3.39 -17.34 14.07
CA SER A 338 -2.50 -16.96 15.18
C SER A 338 -3.19 -16.09 16.23
N THR A 339 -4.33 -15.48 15.91
CA THR A 339 -5.16 -14.75 16.89
C THR A 339 -5.90 -15.66 17.87
N ARG A 340 -5.89 -16.98 17.66
CA ARG A 340 -6.35 -17.97 18.66
C ARG A 340 -5.39 -18.11 19.84
N SER A 341 -4.16 -17.63 19.68
CA SER A 341 -3.16 -17.61 20.76
C SER A 341 -3.66 -16.80 21.95
N TYR A 342 -3.64 -17.43 23.12
CA TYR A 342 -4.02 -16.79 24.40
C TYR A 342 -3.29 -15.46 24.60
N ALA A 343 -1.98 -15.44 24.39
CA ALA A 343 -1.14 -14.26 24.57
C ALA A 343 -1.54 -13.10 23.63
N VAL A 344 -1.91 -13.42 22.37
CA VAL A 344 -2.35 -12.41 21.39
C VAL A 344 -3.67 -11.79 21.82
N GLN A 345 -4.65 -12.63 22.20
CA GLN A 345 -5.97 -12.14 22.65
C GLN A 345 -5.85 -11.24 23.88
N GLN A 346 -5.02 -11.62 24.85
CA GLN A 346 -4.81 -10.80 26.05
C GLN A 346 -4.15 -9.46 25.73
N ALA A 347 -3.16 -9.43 24.83
CA ALA A 347 -2.52 -8.18 24.44
C ALA A 347 -3.49 -7.25 23.70
N VAL A 348 -4.28 -7.78 22.74
CA VAL A 348 -5.30 -6.99 22.04
C VAL A 348 -6.34 -6.45 23.02
N LYS A 349 -6.85 -7.30 23.92
CA LYS A 349 -7.79 -6.89 24.98
C LYS A 349 -7.21 -5.81 25.90
N ALA A 350 -5.94 -5.94 26.29
CA ALA A 350 -5.28 -4.96 27.15
C ALA A 350 -5.11 -3.59 26.45
N VAL A 351 -4.79 -3.61 25.15
CA VAL A 351 -4.60 -2.39 24.36
C VAL A 351 -5.91 -1.66 24.13
N PHE A 352 -6.94 -2.36 23.64
CA PHE A 352 -8.21 -1.74 23.29
C PHE A 352 -9.23 -1.70 24.44
N LYS A 353 -8.90 -2.31 25.59
CA LYS A 353 -9.74 -2.35 26.81
C LYS A 353 -11.12 -2.97 26.58
N GLN A 354 -11.24 -3.85 25.60
CA GLN A 354 -12.49 -4.49 25.19
C GLN A 354 -12.23 -5.94 24.74
N GLU A 355 -13.22 -6.80 24.94
CA GLU A 355 -13.21 -8.17 24.43
C GLU A 355 -13.36 -8.18 22.90
N PRO A 356 -12.48 -8.86 22.16
CA PRO A 356 -12.64 -9.02 20.73
C PRO A 356 -13.89 -9.85 20.37
N LEU A 357 -14.53 -9.47 19.27
CA LEU A 357 -15.67 -10.16 18.68
C LEU A 357 -15.19 -11.44 17.98
N CYS A 358 -15.78 -12.57 18.38
CA CYS A 358 -15.48 -13.90 17.86
C CYS A 358 -16.73 -14.59 17.29
N SER A 359 -17.71 -13.83 16.79
CA SER A 359 -18.99 -14.41 16.32
C SER A 359 -18.87 -15.16 14.99
N ILE A 360 -17.88 -14.83 14.16
CA ILE A 360 -17.56 -15.57 12.94
C ILE A 360 -16.21 -16.27 13.13
N ASN A 361 -16.09 -17.48 12.56
CA ASN A 361 -14.84 -18.24 12.61
C ASN A 361 -13.70 -17.43 11.95
N PRO A 362 -12.60 -17.10 12.68
CA PRO A 362 -11.52 -16.28 12.16
C PRO A 362 -10.76 -16.92 10.99
N ASP A 363 -10.90 -18.23 10.78
CA ASP A 363 -10.29 -18.94 9.65
C ASP A 363 -11.17 -18.94 8.38
N GLU A 364 -12.47 -18.65 8.49
CA GLU A 364 -13.41 -18.73 7.34
C GLU A 364 -13.85 -17.35 6.84
N VAL A 365 -13.76 -16.34 7.71
CA VAL A 365 -14.35 -15.01 7.51
C VAL A 365 -13.85 -14.31 6.25
N VAL A 366 -12.56 -14.48 5.93
CA VAL A 366 -11.90 -13.89 4.76
C VAL A 366 -12.46 -14.46 3.47
N ALA A 367 -12.53 -15.80 3.36
CA ALA A 367 -13.09 -16.47 2.17
C ALA A 367 -14.58 -16.15 1.98
N ILE A 368 -15.35 -16.10 3.07
CA ILE A 368 -16.76 -15.72 3.06
C ILE A 368 -16.94 -14.31 2.50
N GLY A 369 -16.17 -13.33 2.97
CA GLY A 369 -16.20 -11.95 2.50
C GLY A 369 -15.83 -11.81 1.02
N ALA A 370 -14.82 -12.56 0.59
CA ALA A 370 -14.43 -12.63 -0.81
C ALA A 370 -15.56 -13.20 -1.68
N ALA A 371 -16.25 -14.25 -1.22
CA ALA A 371 -17.33 -14.90 -1.98
C ALA A 371 -18.54 -13.98 -2.16
N ILE A 372 -18.88 -13.22 -1.12
CA ILE A 372 -19.92 -12.19 -1.17
C ILE A 372 -19.57 -11.14 -2.22
N THR A 373 -18.34 -10.63 -2.18
CA THR A 373 -17.86 -9.62 -3.13
C THR A 373 -17.87 -10.18 -4.55
N ALA A 374 -17.44 -11.43 -4.73
CA ALA A 374 -17.44 -12.10 -6.02
C ALA A 374 -18.86 -12.22 -6.60
N ASN A 375 -19.84 -12.60 -5.77
CA ASN A 375 -21.25 -12.70 -6.16
C ASN A 375 -21.85 -11.34 -6.58
N GLN A 376 -21.44 -10.25 -5.92
CA GLN A 376 -21.84 -8.89 -6.31
C GLN A 376 -21.27 -8.50 -7.68
N LEU A 377 -19.98 -8.75 -7.92
CA LEU A 377 -19.30 -8.35 -9.16
C LEU A 377 -19.83 -9.07 -10.41
N ILE A 378 -20.34 -10.29 -10.28
CA ILE A 378 -20.94 -11.02 -11.42
C ILE A 378 -22.40 -10.63 -11.70
N GLY A 379 -22.97 -9.70 -10.92
CA GLY A 379 -24.32 -9.15 -11.13
C GLY A 379 -25.45 -9.98 -10.53
N ASN A 380 -25.16 -10.89 -9.58
CA ASN A 380 -26.19 -11.71 -8.92
C ASN A 380 -26.91 -10.97 -7.77
N SER A 381 -26.44 -9.79 -7.35
CA SER A 381 -27.08 -9.00 -6.27
C SER A 381 -26.97 -7.49 -6.53
N THR A 382 -28.08 -6.78 -6.38
CA THR A 382 -28.16 -5.30 -6.47
C THR A 382 -28.05 -4.60 -5.11
N ASP A 383 -28.20 -5.32 -3.99
CA ASP A 383 -28.16 -4.78 -2.61
C ASP A 383 -26.74 -4.71 -2.03
N GLY A 384 -25.73 -4.50 -2.87
CA GLY A 384 -24.33 -4.65 -2.48
C GLY A 384 -23.83 -3.55 -1.53
N THR A 385 -23.28 -3.95 -0.39
CA THR A 385 -22.42 -3.12 0.46
C THR A 385 -21.32 -2.49 -0.38
N LEU A 386 -21.28 -1.17 -0.48
CA LEU A 386 -20.23 -0.47 -1.23
C LEU A 386 -18.95 -0.47 -0.38
N LEU A 387 -17.83 -0.86 -1.00
CA LEU A 387 -16.51 -0.92 -0.35
C LEU A 387 -15.63 0.16 -0.93
N LEU A 388 -15.15 1.05 -0.07
CA LEU A 388 -14.17 2.06 -0.41
C LEU A 388 -12.84 1.67 0.26
N ASP A 389 -11.91 1.18 -0.56
CA ASP A 389 -10.53 0.91 -0.15
C ASP A 389 -9.71 2.20 -0.16
N VAL A 390 -8.44 2.19 0.27
CA VAL A 390 -7.61 3.41 0.36
C VAL A 390 -6.21 3.28 -0.24
N THR A 391 -5.59 4.42 -0.59
CA THR A 391 -4.17 4.48 -1.00
C THR A 391 -3.23 4.24 0.19
N PRO A 392 -2.19 3.39 0.09
CA PRO A 392 -1.29 3.10 1.23
C PRO A 392 -0.24 4.18 1.49
N LEU A 393 0.17 4.93 0.47
CA LEU A 393 1.17 6.01 0.52
C LEU A 393 0.66 7.23 -0.26
N SER A 394 1.14 8.42 0.12
CA SER A 394 0.81 9.67 -0.56
C SER A 394 1.43 9.71 -1.95
N LEU A 395 0.67 10.24 -2.91
CA LEU A 395 1.06 10.42 -4.31
C LEU A 395 1.21 11.91 -4.59
N GLY A 396 2.30 12.27 -5.23
CA GLY A 396 2.65 13.66 -5.50
C GLY A 396 3.51 13.83 -6.74
N LEU A 397 3.96 15.06 -6.95
CA LEU A 397 4.88 15.41 -8.02
C LEU A 397 6.01 16.32 -7.54
N GLU A 398 7.15 16.24 -8.22
CA GLU A 398 8.29 17.11 -7.98
C GLU A 398 7.99 18.55 -8.40
N THR A 399 8.25 19.48 -7.49
CA THR A 399 8.24 20.92 -7.74
C THR A 399 9.65 21.49 -7.65
N MET A 400 9.81 22.77 -8.01
CA MET A 400 11.10 23.46 -7.96
C MET A 400 11.71 23.39 -6.56
N GLY A 401 13.05 23.23 -6.49
CA GLY A 401 13.76 23.04 -5.23
C GLY A 401 13.82 21.59 -4.74
N GLY A 402 13.40 20.62 -5.55
CA GLY A 402 13.42 19.20 -5.19
C GLY A 402 12.38 18.84 -4.12
N LEU A 403 11.30 19.62 -4.04
CA LEU A 403 10.20 19.42 -3.11
C LEU A 403 9.12 18.52 -3.73
N VAL A 404 8.35 17.85 -2.89
CA VAL A 404 7.21 17.05 -3.29
C VAL A 404 5.91 17.75 -2.92
N GLU A 405 5.10 18.05 -3.93
CA GLU A 405 3.72 18.48 -3.71
C GLU A 405 2.80 17.25 -3.74
N LYS A 406 2.13 16.98 -2.63
CA LYS A 406 1.28 15.80 -2.43
C LYS A 406 -0.16 16.12 -2.87
N LEU A 407 -0.65 15.43 -3.91
CA LEU A 407 -1.99 15.66 -4.45
C LEU A 407 -3.04 14.69 -3.89
N ILE A 408 -2.64 13.43 -3.65
CA ILE A 408 -3.48 12.42 -3.01
C ILE A 408 -2.73 11.97 -1.76
N SER A 409 -3.24 12.31 -0.58
CA SER A 409 -2.67 11.82 0.68
C SER A 409 -2.87 10.32 0.82
N ARG A 410 -2.02 9.65 1.58
CA ARG A 410 -2.28 8.28 2.02
C ARG A 410 -3.61 8.17 2.78
N ASN A 411 -4.16 6.97 2.80
CA ASN A 411 -5.48 6.64 3.32
C ASN A 411 -6.63 7.38 2.60
N THR A 412 -6.41 7.93 1.40
CA THR A 412 -7.50 8.50 0.61
C THR A 412 -8.31 7.37 -0.01
N ALA A 413 -9.63 7.41 0.19
CA ALA A 413 -10.57 6.44 -0.40
C ALA A 413 -10.45 6.39 -1.92
N ILE A 414 -10.39 5.19 -2.50
CA ILE A 414 -10.32 4.92 -3.94
C ILE A 414 -11.63 4.27 -4.43
N PRO A 415 -12.09 4.56 -5.66
CA PRO A 415 -11.42 5.40 -6.67
C PRO A 415 -11.47 6.90 -6.35
N VAL A 416 -10.43 7.64 -6.72
CA VAL A 416 -10.32 9.09 -6.50
C VAL A 416 -9.66 9.81 -7.66
N ALA A 417 -10.11 11.04 -7.92
CA ALA A 417 -9.41 11.99 -8.77
C ALA A 417 -9.11 13.27 -7.98
N ARG A 418 -7.87 13.76 -8.10
CA ARG A 418 -7.43 15.05 -7.55
C ARG A 418 -6.73 15.85 -8.63
N ARG A 419 -6.98 17.16 -8.60
CA ARG A 419 -6.54 18.09 -9.63
C ARG A 419 -5.95 19.31 -8.97
N GLN A 420 -4.81 19.75 -9.48
CA GLN A 420 -4.14 20.96 -9.01
C GLN A 420 -3.54 21.72 -10.19
N GLU A 421 -3.60 23.05 -10.11
CA GLU A 421 -3.00 23.94 -11.10
C GLU A 421 -1.55 24.23 -10.76
N PHE A 422 -0.70 24.15 -11.77
CA PHE A 422 0.71 24.52 -11.76
C PHE A 422 0.97 25.55 -12.86
N THR A 423 2.12 26.20 -12.80
CA THR A 423 2.54 27.23 -13.76
C THR A 423 3.98 27.04 -14.20
N THR A 424 4.35 27.66 -15.33
CA THR A 424 5.74 27.76 -15.78
C THR A 424 6.58 28.62 -14.84
N TYR A 425 7.85 28.25 -14.73
CA TYR A 425 8.86 28.93 -13.91
C TYR A 425 9.65 29.98 -14.71
N GLN A 426 9.83 29.77 -16.03
CA GLN A 426 10.61 30.66 -16.90
C GLN A 426 9.75 31.27 -18.02
N ASP A 427 10.13 32.49 -18.42
CA ASP A 427 9.58 33.16 -19.59
C ASP A 427 9.82 32.34 -20.86
N GLY A 428 8.78 32.19 -21.68
CA GLY A 428 8.87 31.45 -22.93
C GLY A 428 9.04 29.94 -22.78
N GLN A 429 8.81 29.38 -21.57
CA GLN A 429 8.88 27.94 -21.34
C GLN A 429 7.85 27.19 -22.19
N THR A 430 8.33 26.36 -23.12
CA THR A 430 7.49 25.60 -24.07
C THR A 430 7.27 24.14 -23.69
N ALA A 431 7.96 23.66 -22.66
CA ALA A 431 7.81 22.31 -22.16
C ALA A 431 7.94 22.25 -20.63
N MET A 432 7.28 21.28 -20.00
CA MET A 432 7.35 21.04 -18.56
C MET A 432 7.52 19.55 -18.28
N LEU A 433 8.59 19.20 -17.55
CA LEU A 433 8.81 17.84 -17.06
C LEU A 433 7.92 17.62 -15.83
N ILE A 434 7.14 16.54 -15.84
CA ILE A 434 6.35 16.10 -14.70
C ILE A 434 6.96 14.81 -14.20
N HIS A 435 7.43 14.85 -12.96
CA HIS A 435 7.98 13.70 -12.27
C HIS A 435 7.05 13.31 -11.14
N VAL A 436 6.43 12.15 -11.30
CA VAL A 436 5.45 11.59 -10.35
C VAL A 436 6.19 10.77 -9.31
N VAL A 437 5.86 10.99 -8.05
CA VAL A 437 6.51 10.35 -6.90
C VAL A 437 5.49 9.84 -5.88
N GLN A 438 5.94 8.92 -5.02
CA GLN A 438 5.18 8.36 -3.91
C GLN A 438 6.02 8.37 -2.63
N GLY A 439 5.46 8.84 -1.53
CA GLY A 439 6.16 8.92 -0.25
C GLY A 439 5.62 9.98 0.69
N GLU A 440 6.10 9.98 1.93
CA GLU A 440 5.61 10.86 3.01
C GLU A 440 6.56 12.01 3.35
N ARG A 441 7.83 11.99 2.91
CA ARG A 441 8.80 13.06 3.15
C ARG A 441 8.61 14.24 2.19
N GLU A 442 9.23 15.37 2.51
CA GLU A 442 9.04 16.62 1.75
C GLU A 442 10.01 16.76 0.57
N LEU A 443 11.14 16.05 0.60
CA LEU A 443 12.13 16.06 -0.48
C LEU A 443 11.96 14.87 -1.43
N VAL A 444 12.13 15.13 -2.73
CA VAL A 444 12.00 14.14 -3.81
C VAL A 444 12.99 12.99 -3.66
N GLU A 445 14.21 13.27 -3.18
CA GLU A 445 15.25 12.25 -2.98
C GLU A 445 14.90 11.20 -1.90
N HIS A 446 13.97 11.54 -1.01
CA HIS A 446 13.45 10.64 0.02
C HIS A 446 12.14 9.98 -0.39
N CYS A 447 11.64 10.29 -1.58
CA CYS A 447 10.43 9.71 -2.14
C CYS A 447 10.77 8.75 -3.27
N ARG A 448 9.84 7.84 -3.58
CA ARG A 448 9.98 6.91 -4.69
C ARG A 448 9.55 7.59 -5.98
N SER A 449 10.41 7.52 -7.00
CA SER A 449 10.06 7.87 -8.37
C SER A 449 9.12 6.83 -8.97
N LEU A 450 7.94 7.26 -9.45
CA LEU A 450 6.98 6.39 -10.13
C LEU A 450 7.07 6.48 -11.65
N GLY A 451 7.33 7.68 -12.17
CA GLY A 451 7.39 7.90 -13.61
C GLY A 451 7.68 9.36 -13.96
N ARG A 452 8.13 9.58 -15.20
CA ARG A 452 8.39 10.92 -15.74
C ARG A 452 7.81 11.04 -17.14
N PHE A 453 7.17 12.16 -17.42
CA PHE A 453 6.69 12.50 -18.75
C PHE A 453 6.79 14.02 -18.97
N VAL A 454 6.80 14.45 -20.22
CA VAL A 454 6.99 15.86 -20.57
C VAL A 454 5.75 16.38 -21.29
N LEU A 455 5.20 17.48 -20.80
CA LEU A 455 4.18 18.25 -21.50
C LEU A 455 4.89 19.18 -22.49
N HIS A 456 4.78 18.91 -23.79
CA HIS A 456 5.37 19.72 -24.85
C HIS A 456 4.33 20.60 -25.53
N GLY A 457 4.71 21.81 -25.94
CA GLY A 457 3.83 22.69 -26.73
C GLY A 457 3.10 23.75 -25.89
N ILE A 458 3.61 24.07 -24.70
CA ILE A 458 3.13 25.18 -23.89
C ILE A 458 3.36 26.49 -24.68
N PRO A 459 2.35 27.34 -24.87
CA PRO A 459 2.53 28.60 -25.57
C PRO A 459 3.56 29.48 -24.83
N PRO A 460 4.47 30.17 -25.55
CA PRO A 460 5.44 31.05 -24.90
C PRO A 460 4.72 32.23 -24.25
N MET A 461 4.71 32.26 -22.92
CA MET A 461 4.11 33.30 -22.09
C MET A 461 5.13 33.78 -21.04
N THR A 462 4.81 34.83 -20.29
CA THR A 462 5.64 35.17 -19.12
C THR A 462 5.51 34.09 -18.05
N ALA A 463 6.54 33.89 -17.25
CA ALA A 463 6.51 33.01 -16.10
C ALA A 463 5.28 33.32 -15.23
N GLY A 464 4.64 32.28 -14.68
CA GLY A 464 3.42 32.46 -13.86
C GLY A 464 2.10 32.59 -14.63
N GLN A 465 2.12 32.82 -15.96
CA GLN A 465 0.88 32.99 -16.74
C GLN A 465 0.28 31.68 -17.24
N ALA A 466 1.12 30.70 -17.58
CA ALA A 466 0.63 29.41 -18.07
C ALA A 466 -0.13 28.67 -16.97
N ARG A 467 -1.28 28.07 -17.31
CA ARG A 467 -2.13 27.32 -16.38
C ARG A 467 -2.12 25.85 -16.77
N ILE A 468 -1.27 25.07 -16.10
CA ILE A 468 -1.14 23.64 -16.32
C ILE A 468 -1.92 22.90 -15.23
N GLU A 469 -3.01 22.28 -15.65
CA GLU A 469 -3.84 21.44 -14.79
C GLU A 469 -3.26 20.02 -14.76
N VAL A 470 -2.77 19.57 -13.60
CA VAL A 470 -2.31 18.20 -13.40
C VAL A 470 -3.37 17.43 -12.63
N THR A 471 -3.82 16.30 -13.19
CA THR A 471 -4.83 15.43 -12.59
C THR A 471 -4.23 14.06 -12.27
N PHE A 472 -4.33 13.65 -11.00
CA PHE A 472 -4.01 12.31 -10.52
C PHE A 472 -5.33 11.56 -10.36
N GLN A 473 -5.42 10.39 -10.98
CA GLN A 473 -6.57 9.51 -10.88
C GLN A 473 -6.12 8.13 -10.44
N VAL A 474 -6.73 7.63 -9.35
CA VAL A 474 -6.53 6.27 -8.86
C VAL A 474 -7.85 5.52 -9.01
N ASP A 475 -7.85 4.38 -9.70
CA ASP A 475 -9.05 3.58 -9.89
C ASP A 475 -9.34 2.64 -8.71
N ALA A 476 -10.37 1.80 -8.84
CA ALA A 476 -10.79 0.87 -7.79
C ALA A 476 -9.82 -0.30 -7.57
N ASP A 477 -8.89 -0.53 -8.50
CA ASP A 477 -7.84 -1.54 -8.39
C ASP A 477 -6.50 -0.93 -7.94
N GLY A 478 -6.44 0.40 -7.77
CA GLY A 478 -5.27 1.14 -7.33
C GLY A 478 -4.34 1.60 -8.47
N LEU A 479 -4.76 1.48 -9.74
CA LEU A 479 -3.97 1.95 -10.89
C LEU A 479 -3.95 3.48 -10.93
N LEU A 480 -2.76 4.06 -11.07
CA LEU A 480 -2.55 5.51 -11.12
C LEU A 480 -2.40 5.99 -12.57
N THR A 481 -3.30 6.87 -13.00
CA THR A 481 -3.15 7.66 -14.23
C THR A 481 -2.84 9.10 -13.84
N VAL A 482 -1.76 9.65 -14.38
CA VAL A 482 -1.42 11.07 -14.21
C VAL A 482 -1.48 11.76 -15.56
N SER A 483 -2.27 12.82 -15.64
CA SER A 483 -2.43 13.65 -16.84
C SER A 483 -2.10 15.09 -16.54
N ALA A 484 -1.61 15.81 -17.54
CA ALA A 484 -1.36 17.24 -17.47
C ALA A 484 -1.87 17.93 -18.71
N LYS A 485 -2.54 19.06 -18.53
CA LYS A 485 -3.16 19.82 -19.61
C LYS A 485 -2.92 21.31 -19.41
N GLU A 486 -2.39 21.98 -20.43
CA GLU A 486 -2.38 23.44 -20.46
C GLU A 486 -3.76 23.94 -20.93
N THR A 487 -4.38 24.80 -20.13
CA THR A 487 -5.81 25.13 -20.28
C THR A 487 -6.12 26.02 -21.48
N THR A 488 -5.18 26.85 -21.94
CA THR A 488 -5.39 27.81 -23.04
C THR A 488 -5.32 27.14 -24.42
N SER A 489 -4.27 26.35 -24.65
CA SER A 489 -3.97 25.65 -25.89
C SER A 489 -4.63 24.27 -25.98
N GLY A 490 -4.97 23.67 -24.84
CA GLY A 490 -5.54 22.33 -24.76
C GLY A 490 -4.53 21.21 -24.99
N VAL A 491 -3.24 21.55 -25.12
CA VAL A 491 -2.14 20.58 -25.16
C VAL A 491 -2.17 19.72 -23.91
N HIS A 492 -2.07 18.41 -24.09
CA HIS A 492 -2.11 17.43 -23.00
C HIS A 492 -1.05 16.37 -23.17
N ALA A 493 -0.62 15.81 -22.05
CA ALA A 493 0.22 14.63 -21.96
C ALA A 493 -0.22 13.81 -20.75
N GLU A 494 -0.10 12.49 -20.84
CA GLU A 494 -0.44 11.60 -19.73
C GLU A 494 0.52 10.43 -19.66
N ILE A 495 0.55 9.80 -18.49
CA ILE A 495 1.25 8.56 -18.23
C ILE A 495 0.32 7.66 -17.41
N ASP A 496 0.07 6.47 -17.93
CA ASP A 496 -0.47 5.39 -17.13
C ASP A 496 0.69 4.79 -16.34
N ILE A 497 0.73 5.13 -15.06
CA ILE A 497 1.62 4.49 -14.12
C ILE A 497 0.89 3.21 -13.73
N LYS A 498 1.09 2.20 -14.59
CA LYS A 498 1.02 0.82 -14.13
C LYS A 498 1.84 0.79 -12.84
N PRO A 499 1.32 0.27 -11.73
CA PRO A 499 2.07 0.23 -10.49
C PRO A 499 3.40 -0.47 -10.78
N SER A 500 4.44 0.35 -10.95
CA SER A 500 5.72 -0.07 -11.51
C SER A 500 6.40 -0.93 -10.47
N TYR A 501 6.93 -2.08 -10.89
CA TYR A 501 7.73 -3.01 -10.10
C TYR A 501 8.60 -2.33 -9.03
N GLY A 502 8.58 -2.85 -7.80
CA GLY A 502 9.67 -2.68 -6.83
C GLY A 502 9.52 -1.58 -5.77
N LEU A 503 8.47 -1.60 -4.96
CA LEU A 503 8.68 -1.33 -3.53
C LEU A 503 8.91 -2.69 -2.90
N SER A 504 10.06 -2.91 -2.26
CA SER A 504 10.09 -3.96 -1.25
C SER A 504 9.23 -3.49 -0.09
N GLU A 505 8.56 -4.39 0.60
CA GLU A 505 7.76 -4.09 1.80
C GLU A 505 8.56 -3.28 2.85
N ILE A 506 9.87 -3.56 2.94
CA ILE A 506 10.83 -2.86 3.79
C ILE A 506 10.92 -1.39 3.39
N ASP A 507 10.90 -1.09 2.09
CA ASP A 507 10.93 0.28 1.60
C ASP A 507 9.63 1.02 1.92
N THR A 508 8.47 0.39 1.80
CA THR A 508 7.18 1.01 2.17
C THR A 508 7.14 1.32 3.67
N GLU A 509 7.50 0.35 4.52
CA GLU A 509 7.58 0.56 5.97
C GLU A 509 8.61 1.63 6.32
N ARG A 510 9.79 1.60 5.71
CA ARG A 510 10.84 2.61 5.88
C ARG A 510 10.34 4.00 5.49
N LEU A 511 9.73 4.16 4.31
CA LEU A 511 9.21 5.44 3.84
C LEU A 511 8.15 6.03 4.79
N LEU A 512 7.27 5.19 5.33
CA LEU A 512 6.31 5.61 6.35
C LEU A 512 7.00 6.02 7.65
N LEU A 513 7.88 5.16 8.18
CA LEU A 513 8.58 5.41 9.44
C LEU A 513 9.47 6.65 9.37
N ASP A 514 10.16 6.84 8.24
CA ASP A 514 10.99 8.00 7.97
C ASP A 514 10.14 9.27 7.93
N GLY A 515 8.98 9.25 7.26
CA GLY A 515 8.03 10.38 7.25
C GLY A 515 7.64 10.86 8.65
N PHE A 516 7.44 9.95 9.60
CA PHE A 516 7.15 10.33 11.00
C PHE A 516 8.39 10.77 11.76
N LYS A 517 9.49 10.01 11.62
CA LYS A 517 10.73 10.25 12.37
C LYS A 517 11.34 11.60 12.03
N PHE A 518 11.23 12.02 10.77
CA PHE A 518 11.84 13.22 10.25
C PHE A 518 10.85 14.37 10.06
N ALA A 519 9.62 14.29 10.57
CA ALA A 519 8.59 15.30 10.34
C ALA A 519 8.99 16.75 10.72
N GLU A 520 9.69 16.92 11.84
CA GLU A 520 10.19 18.25 12.26
C GLU A 520 11.35 18.73 11.39
N GLU A 521 12.25 17.82 11.00
CA GLU A 521 13.35 18.11 10.08
C GLU A 521 12.84 18.48 8.69
N ASP A 522 11.86 17.72 8.17
CA ASP A 522 11.17 17.93 6.90
C ASP A 522 10.52 19.31 6.84
N LYS A 523 9.89 19.76 7.93
CA LYS A 523 9.30 21.10 8.00
C LYS A 523 10.36 22.19 7.82
N ASN A 524 11.52 22.04 8.46
CA ASN A 524 12.61 23.00 8.37
C ASN A 524 13.29 22.96 6.98
N LEU A 525 13.48 21.77 6.42
CA LEU A 525 14.04 21.58 5.08
C LEU A 525 13.12 22.16 4.00
N ARG A 526 11.81 21.92 4.10
CA ARG A 526 10.82 22.52 3.20
C ARG A 526 10.89 24.03 3.24
N HIS A 527 10.87 24.61 4.43
CA HIS A 527 10.96 26.06 4.59
C HIS A 527 12.25 26.63 3.99
N LEU A 528 13.40 25.99 4.22
CA LEU A 528 14.68 26.38 3.61
C LEU A 528 14.63 26.35 2.08
N GLN A 529 14.10 25.28 1.48
CA GLN A 529 14.03 25.15 0.02
C GLN A 529 13.04 26.13 -0.60
N GLU A 530 11.87 26.34 0.02
CA GLU A 530 10.90 27.35 -0.43
C GLU A 530 11.52 28.75 -0.41
N THR A 531 12.22 29.11 0.66
CA THR A 531 12.94 30.40 0.76
C THR A 531 14.03 30.53 -0.31
N LYS A 532 14.80 29.47 -0.59
CA LYS A 532 15.81 29.46 -1.66
C LYS A 532 15.19 29.63 -3.04
N VAL A 533 14.09 28.92 -3.33
CA VAL A 533 13.38 28.99 -4.62
C VAL A 533 12.81 30.39 -4.84
N GLU A 534 12.18 30.98 -3.83
CA GLU A 534 11.63 32.33 -3.91
C GLU A 534 12.72 33.37 -4.17
N ALA A 535 13.82 33.32 -3.40
CA ALA A 535 14.96 34.22 -3.59
C ALA A 535 15.61 34.07 -4.97
N GLN A 536 15.70 32.85 -5.51
CA GLN A 536 16.24 32.60 -6.84
C GLN A 536 15.31 33.12 -7.95
N ARG A 537 14.00 33.01 -7.76
CA ARG A 537 13.00 33.62 -8.65
C ARG A 537 13.13 35.14 -8.67
N GLU A 538 13.28 35.77 -7.51
CA GLU A 538 13.50 37.22 -7.40
C GLU A 538 14.79 37.64 -8.13
N LEU A 539 15.89 36.87 -7.99
CA LEU A 539 17.13 37.12 -8.71
C LEU A 539 16.97 37.00 -10.23
N GLU A 540 16.33 35.95 -10.73
CA GLU A 540 16.11 35.77 -12.17
C GLU A 540 15.28 36.91 -12.77
N ALA A 541 14.19 37.31 -12.08
CA ALA A 541 13.36 38.44 -12.48
C ALA A 541 14.16 39.77 -12.49
N LEU A 542 15.01 39.97 -11.48
CA LEU A 542 15.89 41.15 -11.41
C LEU A 542 16.93 41.16 -12.53
N GLU A 543 17.52 40.02 -12.88
CA GLU A 543 18.50 39.94 -13.96
C GLU A 543 17.89 40.22 -15.33
N GLN A 544 16.67 39.73 -15.58
CA GLN A 544 15.92 40.08 -16.78
C GLN A 544 15.59 41.59 -16.81
N ALA A 545 15.16 42.15 -15.68
CA ALA A 545 14.88 43.58 -15.53
C ALA A 545 16.11 44.45 -15.84
N LEU A 546 17.28 44.06 -15.32
CA LEU A 546 18.54 44.77 -15.54
C LEU A 546 19.00 44.70 -17.00
N LYS A 547 18.78 43.58 -17.69
CA LYS A 547 19.08 43.46 -19.13
C LYS A 547 18.25 44.44 -19.96
N ALA A 548 16.98 44.67 -19.59
CA ALA A 548 16.09 45.57 -20.30
C ALA A 548 16.37 47.05 -19.98
N ASP A 549 16.49 47.38 -18.69
CA ASP A 549 16.32 48.76 -18.21
C ASP A 549 17.46 49.27 -17.31
N SER A 550 18.64 48.63 -17.34
CA SER A 550 19.81 49.05 -16.53
C SER A 550 20.19 50.53 -16.67
N GLN A 551 19.89 51.14 -17.83
CA GLN A 551 20.11 52.56 -18.12
C GLN A 551 19.31 53.54 -17.25
N LEU A 552 18.28 53.07 -16.52
CA LEU A 552 17.50 53.91 -15.61
C LEU A 552 18.22 54.21 -14.30
N MET A 553 19.23 53.40 -13.96
CA MET A 553 19.97 53.53 -12.70
C MET A 553 21.24 54.34 -12.88
N THR A 554 21.61 55.10 -11.86
CA THR A 554 22.96 55.69 -11.78
C THR A 554 24.02 54.62 -11.55
N SER A 555 25.26 54.89 -11.94
CA SER A 555 26.38 53.95 -11.72
C SER A 555 26.57 53.55 -10.26
N GLN A 556 26.26 54.46 -9.33
CA GLN A 556 26.32 54.20 -7.89
C GLN A 556 25.21 53.22 -7.44
N GLN A 557 23.97 53.45 -7.87
CA GLN A 557 22.84 52.57 -7.53
C GLN A 557 23.01 51.18 -8.14
N LEU A 558 23.49 51.11 -9.39
CA LEU A 558 23.76 49.84 -10.06
C LEU A 558 24.84 49.04 -9.33
N ASN A 559 25.90 49.71 -8.83
CA ASN A 559 26.94 49.04 -8.05
C ASN A 559 26.41 48.51 -6.71
N GLN A 560 25.61 49.30 -5.98
CA GLN A 560 24.99 48.85 -4.72
C GLN A 560 24.05 47.66 -4.92
N LEU A 561 23.23 47.69 -5.97
CA LEU A 561 22.34 46.58 -6.32
C LEU A 561 23.13 45.31 -6.66
N ASN A 562 24.21 45.41 -7.45
CA ASN A 562 25.06 44.26 -7.78
C ASN A 562 25.75 43.68 -6.54
N ILE A 563 26.21 44.51 -5.60
CA ILE A 563 26.79 44.04 -4.33
C ILE A 563 25.75 43.25 -3.51
N ALA A 564 24.52 43.76 -3.39
CA ALA A 564 23.45 43.07 -2.68
C ALA A 564 23.05 41.76 -3.40
N LYS A 565 23.03 41.78 -4.74
CA LYS A 565 22.77 40.60 -5.58
C LYS A 565 23.82 39.52 -5.35
N ASP A 566 25.10 39.87 -5.40
CA ASP A 566 26.20 38.93 -5.20
C ASP A 566 26.21 38.38 -3.77
N ALA A 567 25.86 39.19 -2.77
CA ALA A 567 25.69 38.74 -1.39
C ALA A 567 24.57 37.69 -1.27
N LEU A 568 23.41 37.91 -1.90
CA LEU A 568 22.34 36.92 -1.93
C LEU A 568 22.76 35.62 -2.63
N ILE A 569 23.45 35.71 -3.77
CA ILE A 569 24.01 34.55 -4.50
C ILE A 569 24.96 33.72 -3.62
N ILE A 570 25.74 34.38 -2.76
CA ILE A 570 26.62 33.69 -1.80
C ILE A 570 25.78 33.00 -0.72
N GLN A 571 24.79 33.69 -0.13
CA GLN A 571 23.97 33.12 0.95
C GLN A 571 23.08 31.96 0.50
N LEU A 572 22.63 31.97 -0.76
CA LEU A 572 21.87 30.86 -1.36
C LEU A 572 22.63 29.52 -1.38
N LYS A 573 23.97 29.55 -1.30
CA LYS A 573 24.82 28.36 -1.19
C LYS A 573 24.92 27.80 0.22
N SER A 574 24.42 28.53 1.22
CA SER A 574 24.40 28.12 2.63
C SER A 574 23.06 27.46 2.99
N ASP A 575 23.00 26.86 4.17
CA ASP A 575 21.76 26.32 4.74
C ASP A 575 21.24 27.18 5.91
N GLN A 576 21.62 28.46 5.95
CA GLN A 576 21.19 29.40 6.99
C GLN A 576 20.00 30.24 6.50
N ILE A 577 18.78 29.84 6.88
CA ILE A 577 17.53 30.52 6.48
C ILE A 577 17.59 32.02 6.82
N GLU A 578 17.91 32.37 8.07
CA GLU A 578 17.96 33.76 8.54
C GLU A 578 18.94 34.62 7.71
N ALA A 579 20.06 34.04 7.26
CA ALA A 579 21.04 34.74 6.44
C ALA A 579 20.52 35.00 5.01
N ILE A 580 19.75 34.06 4.46
CA ILE A 580 19.11 34.20 3.14
C ILE A 580 18.01 35.25 3.23
N GLU A 581 17.13 35.18 4.24
CA GLU A 581 16.06 36.17 4.43
C GLU A 581 16.62 37.58 4.60
N HIS A 582 17.64 37.75 5.44
CA HIS A 582 18.31 39.04 5.60
C HIS A 582 18.93 39.53 4.27
N ALA A 583 19.57 38.65 3.49
CA ALA A 583 20.12 39.02 2.19
C ALA A 583 19.03 39.42 1.17
N VAL A 584 17.87 38.76 1.19
CA VAL A 584 16.69 39.15 0.40
C VAL A 584 16.19 40.53 0.81
N GLU A 585 16.08 40.81 2.12
CA GLU A 585 15.69 42.14 2.61
C GLU A 585 16.66 43.23 2.16
N GLN A 586 17.97 42.98 2.23
CA GLN A 586 18.98 43.93 1.74
C GLN A 586 18.90 44.13 0.23
N LEU A 587 18.59 43.09 -0.54
CA LEU A 587 18.37 43.20 -1.98
C LEU A 587 17.12 44.05 -2.28
N LYS A 588 16.03 43.84 -1.54
CA LYS A 588 14.75 44.54 -1.72
C LYS A 588 14.85 46.05 -1.65
N ILE A 589 15.66 46.58 -0.73
CA ILE A 589 15.91 48.02 -0.61
C ILE A 589 16.35 48.63 -1.95
N HIS A 590 17.18 47.91 -2.71
CA HIS A 590 17.71 48.38 -3.99
C HIS A 590 16.84 47.97 -5.19
N SER A 591 16.25 46.77 -5.18
CA SER A 591 15.41 46.29 -6.27
C SER A 591 14.06 47.02 -6.34
N ASP A 592 13.47 47.38 -5.20
CA ASP A 592 12.21 48.15 -5.15
C ASP A 592 12.40 49.57 -5.70
N ALA A 593 13.53 50.21 -5.38
CA ALA A 593 13.88 51.51 -5.93
C ALA A 593 14.03 51.45 -7.47
N PHE A 594 14.62 50.38 -7.99
CA PHE A 594 14.73 50.15 -9.43
C PHE A 594 13.36 49.85 -10.07
N ALA A 595 12.54 49.00 -9.45
CA ALA A 595 11.19 48.69 -9.91
C ALA A 595 10.31 49.95 -10.00
N ALA A 596 10.40 50.85 -9.02
CA ALA A 596 9.69 52.13 -9.03
C ALA A 596 10.10 53.02 -10.22
N GLN A 597 11.39 53.06 -10.56
CA GLN A 597 11.87 53.80 -11.73
C GLN A 597 11.37 53.20 -13.05
N ARG A 598 11.36 51.87 -13.18
CA ARG A 598 10.79 51.17 -14.34
C ARG A 598 9.30 51.46 -14.49
N MET A 599 8.55 51.42 -13.39
CA MET A 599 7.12 51.71 -13.38
C MET A 599 6.84 53.15 -13.83
N ASN A 600 7.59 54.13 -13.31
CA ASN A 600 7.47 55.53 -13.72
C ASN A 600 7.76 55.72 -15.21
N GLN A 601 8.81 55.07 -15.74
CA GLN A 601 9.12 55.14 -17.17
C GLN A 601 8.01 54.53 -18.04
N HIS A 602 7.44 53.38 -17.64
CA HIS A 602 6.34 52.77 -18.36
C HIS A 602 5.07 53.63 -18.33
N ILE A 603 4.77 54.26 -17.19
CA ILE A 603 3.65 55.21 -17.05
C ILE A 603 3.89 56.44 -17.94
N ASP A 604 5.07 57.04 -17.91
CA ASP A 604 5.42 58.20 -18.73
C ASP A 604 5.40 57.89 -20.23
N ALA A 605 5.80 56.67 -20.62
CA ALA A 605 5.72 56.19 -21.99
C ALA A 605 4.27 55.93 -22.43
N ALA A 606 3.43 55.37 -21.57
CA ALA A 606 2.01 55.14 -21.84
C ALA A 606 1.20 56.44 -21.90
N LEU A 607 1.59 57.46 -21.13
CA LEU A 607 0.98 58.80 -21.13
C LEU A 607 1.50 59.72 -22.24
N LYS A 608 2.61 59.36 -22.90
CA LYS A 608 3.19 60.11 -24.02
C LYS A 608 2.30 59.98 -25.27
N GLY A 609 1.42 60.96 -25.45
CA GLY A 609 0.54 61.07 -26.62
C GLY A 609 -0.96 61.10 -26.31
N THR A 610 -1.36 60.88 -25.05
CA THR A 610 -2.74 61.05 -24.59
C THR A 610 -2.94 62.46 -24.02
N LYS A 611 -3.98 63.17 -24.45
CA LYS A 611 -4.38 64.44 -23.83
C LYS A 611 -5.29 64.15 -22.63
N LEU A 612 -5.31 65.06 -21.65
CA LEU A 612 -6.17 64.94 -20.46
C LEU A 612 -7.66 64.76 -20.82
N ASP A 613 -8.09 65.29 -21.97
CA ASP A 613 -9.46 65.17 -22.50
C ASP A 613 -9.83 63.73 -22.91
N ASP A 614 -8.85 62.89 -23.29
CA ASP A 614 -9.11 61.51 -23.77
C ASP A 614 -9.59 60.57 -22.64
N TRP A 615 -9.35 60.95 -21.39
CA TRP A 615 -9.72 60.18 -20.19
C TRP A 615 -10.97 60.73 -19.48
N SER A 616 -11.56 61.81 -19.99
CA SER A 616 -12.74 62.46 -19.38
C SER A 616 -14.09 61.83 -19.74
N ASN A 617 -14.12 60.84 -20.64
CA ASN A 617 -15.34 60.17 -21.13
C ASN A 617 -15.45 58.68 -20.76
N SER A 618 -14.81 58.26 -19.67
CA SER A 618 -14.92 56.89 -19.14
C SER A 618 -15.56 56.92 -17.76
N ASN A 619 -16.87 57.11 -17.71
CA ASN A 619 -17.71 56.85 -16.53
C ASN A 619 -18.73 55.77 -16.88
#